data_AF-A0A2T9YV46-F1
#
_entry.id   AF-A0A2T9YV46-F1
#
_cell.length_a   1.000
_cell.length_b   1.000
_cell.length_c   1.000
_cell.angle_alpha   90.00
_cell.angle_beta   90.00
_cell.angle_gamma   90.00
#
_symmetry.space_group_name_H-M   'P 1'
#
loop_
_entity.id
_entity.type
_entity.pdbx_description
1 polymer ?
#
loop_
_entity_poly.entity_id
_entity_poly.type
_entity_poly.pdbx_seq_one_letter_code
_entity_poly.pdbx_strand_id
1 'polypeptide(L)'
;MSQSPVQQVSRDLTETIVNIKVSSVLNRNTREYGKKHLTDKHLETCWNSEQGSSQYIAFEFAQPQVVNKLYITFQGGFAGKSVELNGILSAEQLKESAATNAETIPASKQSSTVLLGILYPQDSNSNQALEFKNTKAFTKYKIVFPESTDFYGRITIYSLQIHGY
;
A
#
# COMPACT_ATOMS: atom_id res chain seq x y z
N MET A 1 -7.42 -9.85 -38.03
CA MET A 1 -8.24 -10.01 -36.81
C MET A 1 -7.37 -9.57 -35.63
N SER A 2 -7.47 -8.30 -35.21
CA SER A 2 -6.80 -7.85 -33.99
C SER A 2 -7.52 -8.51 -32.82
N GLN A 3 -6.83 -9.39 -32.09
CA GLN A 3 -7.37 -9.84 -30.81
C GLN A 3 -7.52 -8.60 -29.92
N SER A 4 -8.75 -8.32 -29.50
CA SER A 4 -9.02 -7.35 -28.44
C SER A 4 -8.17 -7.75 -27.22
N PRO A 5 -7.51 -6.80 -26.53
CA PRO A 5 -6.74 -7.14 -25.34
C PRO A 5 -7.67 -7.83 -24.35
N VAL A 6 -7.27 -9.00 -23.84
CA VAL A 6 -7.97 -9.63 -22.71
C VAL A 6 -7.96 -8.62 -21.57
N GLN A 7 -9.13 -8.09 -21.24
CA GLN A 7 -9.27 -7.13 -20.16
C GLN A 7 -9.00 -7.89 -18.85
N GLN A 8 -7.81 -7.72 -18.27
CA GLN A 8 -7.47 -8.37 -17.00
C GLN A 8 -8.45 -7.90 -15.92
N VAL A 9 -9.21 -8.84 -15.37
CA VAL A 9 -10.25 -8.57 -14.37
C VAL A 9 -9.59 -8.43 -13.00
N SER A 10 -9.78 -7.27 -12.37
CA SER A 10 -9.30 -7.02 -11.01
C SER A 10 -10.02 -7.96 -10.02
N ARG A 11 -9.24 -8.70 -9.22
CA ARG A 11 -9.69 -9.67 -8.23
C ARG A 11 -9.05 -9.39 -6.88
N ASP A 12 -9.61 -9.97 -5.81
CA ASP A 12 -9.01 -9.91 -4.48
C ASP A 12 -7.70 -10.72 -4.45
N LEU A 13 -6.61 -10.06 -4.06
CA LEU A 13 -5.27 -10.61 -3.90
C LEU A 13 -4.85 -10.71 -2.42
N THR A 14 -5.72 -10.36 -1.48
CA THR A 14 -5.36 -10.22 -0.06
C THR A 14 -4.78 -11.51 0.52
N GLU A 15 -5.36 -12.66 0.20
CA GLU A 15 -4.91 -13.99 0.66
C GLU A 15 -3.62 -14.47 -0.02
N THR A 16 -3.14 -13.79 -1.07
CA THR A 16 -1.88 -14.14 -1.76
C THR A 16 -0.67 -13.38 -1.22
N ILE A 17 -0.90 -12.45 -0.28
CA ILE A 17 0.15 -11.69 0.40
C ILE A 17 0.95 -12.65 1.29
N VAL A 18 2.25 -12.75 1.03
CA VAL A 18 3.16 -13.63 1.80
C VAL A 18 3.78 -12.93 2.99
N ASN A 19 3.77 -11.60 3.01
CA ASN A 19 4.35 -10.81 4.08
C ASN A 19 3.69 -9.43 4.13
N ILE A 20 3.45 -8.95 5.35
CA ILE A 20 2.93 -7.61 5.62
C ILE A 20 3.72 -6.98 6.76
N LYS A 21 4.00 -5.69 6.64
CA LYS A 21 4.69 -4.86 7.63
C LYS A 21 3.95 -3.54 7.78
N VAL A 22 4.06 -2.95 8.95
CA VAL A 22 3.51 -1.63 9.26
C VAL A 22 4.61 -0.77 9.88
N SER A 23 4.50 0.55 9.72
CA SER A 23 5.44 1.52 10.29
C SER A 23 5.60 1.40 11.79
N SER A 24 4.47 1.26 12.50
CA SER A 24 4.40 1.26 13.95
C SER A 24 3.11 0.60 14.43
N VAL A 25 3.04 0.30 15.72
CA VAL A 25 1.84 -0.23 16.39
C VAL A 25 1.69 0.51 17.71
N LEU A 26 0.50 1.04 17.99
CA LEU A 26 0.16 1.79 19.19
C LEU A 26 0.61 1.03 20.46
N ASN A 27 1.41 1.67 21.31
CA ASN A 27 1.96 1.11 22.54
C ASN A 27 2.73 -0.23 22.35
N ARG A 28 3.16 -0.54 21.12
CA ARG A 28 3.73 -1.84 20.73
C ARG A 28 2.79 -3.02 21.00
N ASN A 29 1.48 -2.77 21.20
CA ASN A 29 0.49 -3.80 21.48
C ASN A 29 0.07 -4.52 20.20
N THR A 30 0.95 -5.40 19.72
CA THR A 30 0.72 -6.19 18.50
C THR A 30 -0.43 -7.19 18.61
N ARG A 31 -0.89 -7.48 19.83
CA ARG A 31 -2.00 -8.40 20.06
C ARG A 31 -3.35 -7.77 19.67
N GLU A 32 -3.55 -6.51 20.03
CA GLU A 32 -4.81 -5.76 19.85
C GLU A 32 -4.80 -4.83 18.64
N TYR A 33 -3.64 -4.26 18.30
CA TYR A 33 -3.51 -3.23 17.25
C TYR A 33 -2.57 -3.64 16.11
N GLY A 34 -2.22 -4.92 16.03
CA GLY A 34 -1.21 -5.43 15.11
C GLY A 34 -1.70 -5.53 13.66
N LYS A 35 -0.74 -5.51 12.72
CA LYS A 35 -0.94 -5.66 11.27
C LYS A 35 -1.80 -6.85 10.81
N LYS A 36 -1.90 -7.91 11.61
CA LYS A 36 -2.77 -9.07 11.31
C LYS A 36 -4.24 -8.65 11.15
N HIS A 37 -4.65 -7.59 11.86
CA HIS A 37 -6.00 -7.06 11.85
C HIS A 37 -6.34 -6.24 10.61
N LEU A 38 -5.36 -5.93 9.75
CA LEU A 38 -5.65 -5.29 8.47
C LEU A 38 -6.47 -6.21 7.56
N THR A 39 -6.26 -7.51 7.65
CA THR A 39 -6.75 -8.49 6.67
C THR A 39 -7.47 -9.68 7.30
N ASP A 40 -7.76 -9.67 8.60
CA ASP A 40 -8.39 -10.80 9.31
C ASP A 40 -9.92 -10.87 9.13
N LYS A 41 -10.50 -9.91 8.39
CA LYS A 41 -11.93 -9.81 8.08
C LYS A 41 -12.82 -9.61 9.32
N HIS A 42 -12.24 -9.18 10.44
CA HIS A 42 -12.97 -8.94 11.68
C HIS A 42 -13.19 -7.44 11.91
N LEU A 43 -14.45 -7.01 11.93
CA LEU A 43 -14.81 -5.58 11.95
C LEU A 43 -14.49 -4.87 13.28
N GLU A 44 -14.26 -5.63 14.36
CA GLU A 44 -13.97 -5.08 15.69
C GLU A 44 -12.47 -4.96 15.99
N THR A 45 -11.61 -5.45 15.10
CA THR A 45 -10.15 -5.37 15.29
C THR A 45 -9.54 -4.43 14.27
N CYS A 46 -8.43 -3.78 14.62
CA CYS A 46 -7.80 -2.82 13.74
C CYS A 46 -6.27 -2.88 13.81
N TRP A 47 -5.62 -2.36 12.78
CA TRP A 47 -4.29 -1.80 12.96
C TRP A 47 -4.41 -0.35 13.41
N ASN A 48 -3.69 -0.01 14.49
CA ASN A 48 -3.56 1.35 14.98
C ASN A 48 -2.07 1.70 15.07
N SER A 49 -1.66 2.74 14.37
CA SER A 49 -0.27 3.20 14.39
C SER A 49 0.06 3.93 15.69
N GLU A 50 1.35 3.99 16.02
CA GLU A 50 1.82 4.95 17.02
C GLU A 50 1.72 6.39 16.48
N GLN A 51 1.86 7.39 17.35
CA GLN A 51 2.00 8.79 16.93
C GLN A 51 3.18 9.02 15.97
N GLY A 52 3.04 10.01 15.10
CA GLY A 52 4.06 10.45 14.14
C GLY A 52 3.62 10.33 12.69
N SER A 53 4.34 11.04 11.82
CA SER A 53 4.16 11.00 10.37
C SER A 53 5.51 10.78 9.68
N SER A 54 5.59 10.07 8.56
CA SER A 54 4.50 9.34 7.88
C SER A 54 4.25 7.96 8.48
N GLN A 55 3.05 7.41 8.24
CA GLN A 55 2.73 6.01 8.54
C GLN A 55 2.68 5.19 7.25
N TYR A 56 2.89 3.87 7.33
CA TYR A 56 2.85 3.03 6.14
C TYR A 56 2.42 1.60 6.42
N ILE A 57 1.93 0.96 5.36
CA ILE A 57 1.73 -0.48 5.25
C ILE A 57 2.54 -0.96 4.06
N ALA A 58 3.42 -1.94 4.26
CA ALA A 58 4.15 -2.58 3.18
C ALA A 58 3.71 -4.04 3.07
N PHE A 59 3.54 -4.54 1.85
CA PHE A 59 3.13 -5.91 1.61
C PHE A 59 3.86 -6.51 0.41
N GLU A 60 3.94 -7.84 0.40
CA GLU A 60 4.71 -8.60 -0.57
C GLU A 60 3.91 -9.79 -1.09
N PHE A 61 4.05 -10.06 -2.38
CA PHE A 61 3.53 -11.24 -3.07
C PHE A 61 4.67 -12.19 -3.43
N ALA A 62 4.37 -13.49 -3.56
CA ALA A 62 5.33 -14.48 -4.02
C ALA A 62 5.79 -14.25 -5.48
N GLN A 63 4.91 -13.66 -6.30
CA GLN A 63 5.16 -13.33 -7.70
C GLN A 63 4.69 -11.90 -7.98
N PRO A 64 5.27 -11.19 -8.98
CA PRO A 64 4.81 -9.87 -9.34
C PRO A 64 3.30 -9.88 -9.64
N GLN A 65 2.55 -8.98 -9.01
CA GLN A 65 1.13 -8.74 -9.28
C GLN A 65 0.94 -7.27 -9.64
N VAL A 66 -0.11 -6.90 -10.37
CA VAL A 66 -0.51 -5.50 -10.55
C VAL A 66 -1.56 -5.16 -9.51
N VAL A 67 -1.22 -4.31 -8.54
CA VAL A 67 -2.22 -3.74 -7.62
C VAL A 67 -2.84 -2.49 -8.23
N ASN A 68 -4.17 -2.46 -8.37
CA ASN A 68 -4.89 -1.33 -8.96
C ASN A 68 -6.05 -0.81 -8.10
N LYS A 69 -6.41 -1.48 -7.01
CA LYS A 69 -7.50 -1.03 -6.15
C LYS A 69 -7.26 -1.45 -4.70
N LEU A 70 -7.65 -0.57 -3.77
CA LEU A 70 -7.72 -0.87 -2.34
C LEU A 70 -9.17 -0.71 -1.90
N TYR A 71 -9.68 -1.65 -1.10
CA TYR A 71 -10.84 -1.40 -0.26
C TYR A 71 -10.34 -1.15 1.15
N ILE A 72 -10.62 0.02 1.70
CA ILE A 72 -10.08 0.46 2.99
C ILE A 72 -11.17 1.05 3.88
N THR A 73 -11.15 0.64 5.15
CA THR A 73 -12.03 1.16 6.19
C THR A 73 -11.19 1.78 7.29
N PHE A 74 -11.25 3.11 7.42
CA PHE A 74 -10.57 3.84 8.48
C PHE A 74 -11.43 3.92 9.75
N GLN A 75 -10.85 4.37 10.86
CA GLN A 75 -11.62 5.02 11.92
C GLN A 75 -11.77 6.50 11.61
N GLY A 76 -12.97 7.06 11.76
CA GLY A 76 -13.17 8.51 11.65
C GLY A 76 -12.30 9.28 12.66
N GLY A 77 -11.65 10.34 12.20
CA GLY A 77 -10.66 11.14 12.92
C GLY A 77 -9.23 10.58 12.88
N PHE A 78 -8.99 9.45 12.19
CA PHE A 78 -7.68 8.78 12.09
C PHE A 78 -7.39 8.28 10.67
N ALA A 79 -7.97 8.93 9.66
CA ALA A 79 -7.77 8.59 8.26
C ALA A 79 -6.52 9.27 7.69
N GLY A 80 -5.89 8.66 6.68
CA GLY A 80 -4.86 9.34 5.92
C GLY A 80 -5.47 10.48 5.11
N LYS A 81 -4.90 11.70 5.17
CA LYS A 81 -5.38 12.80 4.30
C LYS A 81 -5.14 12.49 2.82
N SER A 82 -4.04 11.81 2.54
CA SER A 82 -3.70 11.24 1.24
C SER A 82 -3.16 9.83 1.42
N VAL A 83 -3.30 9.02 0.38
CA VAL A 83 -2.84 7.63 0.29
C VAL A 83 -1.99 7.52 -0.95
N GLU A 84 -0.70 7.24 -0.76
CA GLU A 84 0.24 7.01 -1.85
C GLU A 84 0.45 5.51 -2.02
N LEU A 85 0.19 4.98 -3.21
CA LEU A 85 0.57 3.62 -3.56
C LEU A 85 1.92 3.65 -4.26
N ASN A 86 2.86 2.89 -3.72
CA ASN A 86 4.21 2.78 -4.26
C ASN A 86 4.56 1.33 -4.60
N GLY A 87 5.22 1.12 -5.73
CA GLY A 87 5.88 -0.15 -6.07
C GLY A 87 7.36 -0.08 -5.73
N ILE A 88 7.93 -1.16 -5.18
CA ILE A 88 9.36 -1.25 -4.84
C ILE A 88 10.05 -2.09 -5.90
N LEU A 89 11.03 -1.50 -6.59
CA LEU A 89 11.80 -2.15 -7.64
C LEU A 89 12.66 -3.28 -7.07
N SER A 90 12.68 -4.42 -7.76
CA SER A 90 13.65 -5.48 -7.50
C SER A 90 15.06 -5.05 -7.92
N ALA A 91 16.08 -5.81 -7.50
CA ALA A 91 17.47 -5.54 -7.89
C ALA A 91 17.64 -5.62 -9.42
N GLU A 92 16.90 -6.50 -10.09
CA GLU A 92 16.86 -6.66 -11.54
C GLU A 92 16.24 -5.43 -12.20
N GLN A 93 15.07 -4.99 -11.72
CA GLN A 93 14.38 -3.81 -12.26
C GLN A 93 15.18 -2.51 -12.05
N LEU A 94 15.94 -2.41 -10.95
CA LEU A 94 16.87 -1.30 -10.73
C LEU A 94 17.99 -1.26 -11.76
N LYS A 95 18.59 -2.42 -12.09
CA LYS A 95 19.65 -2.52 -13.11
C LYS A 95 19.13 -2.13 -14.50
N GLU A 96 17.93 -2.59 -14.87
CA GLU A 96 17.29 -2.22 -16.13
C GLU A 96 16.99 -0.71 -16.20
N SER A 97 16.53 -0.11 -15.10
CA SER A 97 16.25 1.34 -15.03
C SER A 97 17.49 2.24 -15.09
N ALA A 98 18.65 1.71 -14.70
CA ALA A 98 19.93 2.42 -14.76
C ALA A 98 20.58 2.34 -16.15
N ALA A 99 20.36 1.25 -16.90
CA ALA A 99 20.92 1.06 -18.24
C ALA A 99 20.32 2.00 -19.30
N THR A 100 19.13 2.57 -19.06
CA THR A 100 18.47 3.53 -19.96
C THR A 100 18.89 4.98 -19.74
N ASN A 101 19.63 5.30 -18.68
CA ASN A 101 20.10 6.65 -18.36
C ASN A 101 21.63 6.66 -18.30
N ALA A 102 22.26 6.83 -19.46
CA ALA A 102 23.70 7.10 -19.55
C ALA A 102 24.00 8.53 -19.07
N GLU A 103 23.94 8.76 -17.76
CA GLU A 103 24.63 9.86 -17.08
C GLU A 103 24.81 9.51 -15.60
N THR A 104 26.07 9.46 -15.19
CA THR A 104 26.58 8.89 -13.94
C THR A 104 26.02 9.60 -12.69
N ILE A 105 24.97 9.05 -12.09
CA ILE A 105 24.62 9.34 -10.70
C ILE A 105 25.16 8.20 -9.83
N PRO A 106 25.94 8.48 -8.76
CA PRO A 106 26.48 7.44 -7.88
C PRO A 106 25.36 6.56 -7.30
N ALA A 107 25.57 5.25 -7.33
CA ALA A 107 24.64 4.16 -6.99
C ALA A 107 24.09 4.15 -5.54
N SER A 108 24.26 5.23 -4.78
CA SER A 108 23.91 5.33 -3.35
C SER A 108 22.66 6.17 -3.03
N LYS A 109 21.95 6.71 -4.02
CA LYS A 109 20.71 7.50 -3.80
C LYS A 109 19.57 7.24 -4.80
N GLN A 110 19.63 6.19 -5.60
CA GLN A 110 18.51 5.88 -6.49
C GLN A 110 17.37 5.27 -5.66
N SER A 111 16.29 6.03 -5.51
CA SER A 111 15.11 5.60 -4.75
C SER A 111 14.60 4.28 -5.33
N SER A 112 14.57 3.23 -4.51
CA SER A 112 14.07 1.91 -4.89
C SER A 112 12.55 1.85 -5.09
N THR A 113 11.89 3.00 -5.09
CA THR A 113 10.43 3.14 -4.99
C THR A 113 9.89 3.97 -6.15
N VAL A 114 8.81 3.49 -6.78
CA VAL A 114 8.07 4.16 -7.86
C VAL A 114 6.68 4.52 -7.36
N LEU A 115 6.34 5.80 -7.39
CA LEU A 115 4.99 6.28 -7.08
C LEU A 115 4.01 5.86 -8.17
N LEU A 116 2.94 5.15 -7.81
CA LEU A 116 1.93 4.61 -8.71
C LEU A 116 0.64 5.43 -8.71
N GLY A 117 0.43 6.24 -7.66
CA GLY A 117 -0.66 7.20 -7.60
C GLY A 117 -0.89 7.73 -6.18
N ILE A 118 -1.60 8.85 -6.10
CA ILE A 118 -2.03 9.49 -4.85
C ILE A 118 -3.55 9.62 -4.91
N LEU A 119 -4.24 9.21 -3.86
CA LEU A 119 -5.69 9.35 -3.70
C LEU A 119 -6.02 9.97 -2.35
N TYR A 120 -7.23 10.50 -2.22
CA TYR A 120 -7.68 11.25 -1.04
C TYR A 120 -8.95 10.59 -0.48
N PRO A 121 -8.83 9.72 0.54
CA PRO A 121 -9.98 9.06 1.12
C PRO A 121 -10.80 10.04 1.96
N GLN A 122 -12.05 9.69 2.22
CA GLN A 122 -12.87 10.38 3.20
C GLN A 122 -12.45 9.97 4.61
N ASP A 123 -12.47 10.93 5.52
CA ASP A 123 -12.33 10.68 6.95
C ASP A 123 -13.63 10.10 7.52
N SER A 124 -13.80 8.79 7.33
CA SER A 124 -15.01 8.08 7.74
C SER A 124 -14.72 6.61 8.02
N ASN A 125 -15.67 5.94 8.69
CA ASN A 125 -15.66 4.50 8.91
C ASN A 125 -16.36 3.69 7.80
N SER A 126 -16.69 4.33 6.67
CA SER A 126 -17.22 3.63 5.52
C SER A 126 -16.11 2.85 4.82
N ASN A 127 -16.44 1.69 4.26
CA ASN A 127 -15.55 0.99 3.33
C ASN A 127 -15.49 1.78 2.01
N GLN A 128 -14.29 2.16 1.61
CA GLN A 128 -14.04 3.02 0.46
C GLN A 128 -13.16 2.32 -0.58
N ALA A 129 -13.53 2.44 -1.85
CA ALA A 129 -12.73 1.95 -2.97
C ALA A 129 -11.77 3.03 -3.47
N LEU A 130 -10.47 2.78 -3.37
CA LEU A 130 -9.40 3.64 -3.87
C LEU A 130 -8.79 3.01 -5.12
N GLU A 131 -9.10 3.56 -6.30
CA GLU A 131 -8.69 3.02 -7.60
C GLU A 131 -7.47 3.76 -8.18
N PHE A 132 -6.40 3.01 -8.41
CA PHE A 132 -5.14 3.49 -8.98
C PHE A 132 -5.02 3.10 -10.45
N LYS A 133 -4.51 4.01 -11.28
CA LYS A 133 -4.20 3.73 -12.70
C LYS A 133 -2.87 3.00 -12.87
N ASN A 134 -2.57 2.05 -11.97
CA ASN A 134 -1.35 1.27 -12.04
C ASN A 134 -1.50 0.12 -13.04
N THR A 135 -0.51 -0.02 -13.92
CA THR A 135 -0.40 -1.12 -14.89
C THR A 135 0.88 -1.93 -14.72
N LYS A 136 1.76 -1.53 -13.78
CA LYS A 136 3.06 -2.17 -13.55
C LYS A 136 2.97 -3.18 -12.41
N ALA A 137 3.58 -4.34 -12.61
CA ALA A 137 3.62 -5.40 -11.63
C ALA A 137 4.83 -5.27 -10.72
N PHE A 138 4.62 -5.49 -9.41
CA PHE A 138 5.68 -5.53 -8.41
C PHE A 138 5.46 -6.71 -7.48
N THR A 139 6.54 -7.24 -6.91
CA THR A 139 6.44 -8.18 -5.78
C THR A 139 6.20 -7.45 -4.48
N LYS A 140 6.70 -6.22 -4.34
CA LYS A 140 6.66 -5.42 -3.11
C LYS A 140 5.96 -4.09 -3.35
N TYR A 141 5.03 -3.78 -2.47
CA TYR A 141 4.28 -2.54 -2.47
C TYR A 141 4.36 -1.85 -1.12
N LYS A 142 4.17 -0.53 -1.12
CA LYS A 142 4.06 0.29 0.07
C LYS A 142 2.93 1.31 -0.08
N ILE A 143 1.94 1.23 0.79
CA ILE A 143 0.92 2.25 1.00
C ILE A 143 1.50 3.23 2.02
N VAL A 144 1.61 4.50 1.66
CA VAL A 144 2.11 5.56 2.54
C VAL A 144 0.98 6.53 2.85
N PHE A 145 0.90 6.92 4.12
CA PHE A 145 0.04 7.98 4.63
C PHE A 145 0.96 9.12 5.07
N PRO A 146 1.25 10.11 4.21
CA PRO A 146 2.15 11.22 4.55
C PRO A 146 1.63 12.03 5.74
N GLU A 147 0.31 12.20 5.81
CA GLU A 147 -0.40 12.92 6.86
C GLU A 147 -1.66 12.17 7.28
N SER A 148 -2.07 12.37 8.53
CA SER A 148 -3.34 11.89 9.09
C SER A 148 -4.28 13.04 9.41
N THR A 149 -5.59 12.75 9.48
CA THR A 149 -6.59 13.63 10.07
C THR A 149 -6.50 13.69 11.59
N ASP A 150 -5.88 12.71 12.24
CA ASP A 150 -5.51 12.76 13.65
C ASP A 150 -4.37 13.76 13.87
N PHE A 151 -4.49 14.61 14.90
CA PHE A 151 -3.50 15.64 15.22
C PHE A 151 -2.10 15.07 15.54
N TYR A 152 -2.03 13.85 16.07
CA TYR A 152 -0.78 13.18 16.40
C TYR A 152 -0.21 12.34 15.24
N GLY A 153 -0.85 12.36 14.06
CA GLY A 153 -0.39 11.60 12.90
C GLY A 153 -0.78 10.13 12.90
N ARG A 154 -1.63 9.67 13.83
CA ARG A 154 -1.99 8.24 13.92
C ARG A 154 -2.93 7.83 12.81
N ILE A 155 -2.80 6.59 12.34
CA ILE A 155 -3.70 5.96 11.39
C ILE A 155 -4.37 4.76 12.05
N THR A 156 -5.69 4.63 11.90
CA THR A 156 -6.45 3.46 12.35
C THR A 156 -7.23 2.86 11.18
N ILE A 157 -7.01 1.57 10.89
CA ILE A 157 -7.65 0.85 9.79
C ILE A 157 -8.24 -0.47 10.32
N TYR A 158 -9.53 -0.67 10.08
CA TYR A 158 -10.28 -1.87 10.46
C TYR A 158 -10.25 -2.95 9.37
N SER A 159 -10.13 -2.55 8.11
CA SER A 159 -10.10 -3.49 6.99
C SER A 159 -9.31 -2.92 5.83
N LEU A 160 -8.48 -3.77 5.22
CA LEU A 160 -7.73 -3.52 4.01
C LEU A 160 -7.86 -4.75 3.10
N GLN A 161 -8.39 -4.54 1.90
CA GLN A 161 -8.38 -5.54 0.83
C GLN A 161 -7.57 -4.99 -0.34
N ILE A 162 -6.69 -5.83 -0.88
CA ILE A 162 -5.81 -5.50 -1.99
C ILE A 162 -6.35 -6.16 -3.25
N HIS A 163 -6.68 -5.37 -4.26
CA HIS A 163 -7.23 -5.85 -5.52
C HIS A 163 -6.30 -5.54 -6.69
N GLY A 164 -6.29 -6.46 -7.65
CA GLY A 164 -5.32 -6.45 -8.75
C GLY A 164 -5.47 -7.64 -9.69
N TYR A 165 -4.47 -7.85 -10.54
CA TYR A 165 -4.43 -8.96 -11.49
C TYR A 165 -3.00 -9.44 -11.79
#